data_AF-A0A0H5DSX1-F1
#
_entry.id   AF-A0A0H5DSX1-F1
#
_cell.length_a   1.000
_cell.length_b   1.000
_cell.length_c   1.000
_cell.angle_alpha   90.00
_cell.angle_beta   90.00
_cell.angle_gamma   90.00
#
_symmetry.space_group_name_H-M   'P 1'
#
loop_
_entity.id
_entity.type
_entity.pdbx_description
1 polymer ?
#
loop_
_entity_poly.entity_id
_entity_poly.type
_entity_poly.pdbx_seq_one_letter_code
_entity_poly.pdbx_strand_id
1 'polypeptide(L)'
;MLSGNQPSSGKRLFLGLETSGPWPAKMPNGRIIPENGRHATLVFLGLVQGERLKELVGMTPPPPWPVGLGALATAPLLLPPEKPRCLSWELELLENREQLFAYQESLLSLFCAEGFVTPREKSRHFLPHVTLARAPFDSSSWIKGFTKQFITLGSLHLYESLGGSTYTPLHSWPVIAPAQEMNHTADLAFYIRGQSIQSLTLHAFMALTGVHPPLVRYMPPWSEVESLDDLIACINHSVSRMDIEEGSPFKAVSYHGELKTLGNGVFEWEMIVDV
;
A
#
# COMPACT_ATOMS: atom_id res chain seq x y z
N MET A 1 15.36 -50.34 3.43
CA MET A 1 14.30 -49.35 3.17
C MET A 1 14.96 -47.99 3.15
N LEU A 2 15.35 -47.50 1.97
CA LEU A 2 15.87 -46.16 1.81
C LEU A 2 14.66 -45.25 1.62
N SER A 3 14.31 -44.48 2.66
CA SER A 3 13.38 -43.38 2.54
C SER A 3 13.95 -42.40 1.51
N GLY A 4 13.44 -42.49 0.27
CA GLY A 4 13.79 -41.53 -0.76
C GLY A 4 13.38 -40.15 -0.30
N ASN A 5 14.36 -39.32 0.04
CA ASN A 5 14.18 -37.88 0.16
C ASN A 5 13.66 -37.39 -1.19
N GLN A 6 12.34 -37.24 -1.32
CA GLN A 6 11.80 -36.48 -2.42
C GLN A 6 12.41 -35.08 -2.31
N PRO A 7 13.08 -34.58 -3.36
CA PRO A 7 13.62 -33.23 -3.34
C PRO A 7 12.45 -32.28 -3.02
N SER A 8 12.62 -31.47 -1.97
CA SER A 8 11.60 -30.51 -1.55
C SER A 8 11.15 -29.72 -2.77
N SER A 9 9.87 -29.77 -3.13
CA SER A 9 9.36 -29.00 -4.26
C SER A 9 9.65 -27.52 -4.02
N GLY A 10 10.38 -26.88 -4.93
CA GLY A 10 10.68 -25.45 -4.81
C GLY A 10 9.41 -24.61 -4.71
N LYS A 11 9.50 -23.47 -4.01
CA LYS A 11 8.41 -22.51 -3.82
C LYS A 11 8.59 -21.31 -4.74
N ARG A 12 7.51 -20.77 -5.30
CA ARG A 12 7.56 -19.54 -6.10
C ARG A 12 7.45 -18.34 -5.18
N LEU A 13 8.55 -17.63 -4.95
CA LEU A 13 8.63 -16.59 -3.93
C LEU A 13 8.75 -15.18 -4.52
N PHE A 14 8.28 -14.21 -3.76
CA PHE A 14 8.50 -12.79 -4.02
C PHE A 14 8.35 -11.99 -2.72
N LEU A 15 8.98 -10.81 -2.67
CA LEU A 15 8.77 -9.82 -1.63
C LEU A 15 7.78 -8.77 -2.13
N GLY A 16 6.80 -8.43 -1.30
CA GLY A 16 5.81 -7.42 -1.63
C GLY A 16 5.29 -6.71 -0.39
N LEU A 17 4.89 -5.45 -0.58
CA LEU A 17 4.19 -4.67 0.43
C LEU A 17 2.70 -5.00 0.36
N GLU A 18 2.10 -5.33 1.50
CA GLU A 18 0.66 -5.42 1.66
C GLU A 18 0.01 -4.11 1.20
N THR A 19 -1.13 -4.20 0.52
CA THR A 19 -1.89 -3.01 0.10
C THR A 19 -3.28 -3.01 0.69
N SER A 20 -3.75 -1.85 1.17
CA SER A 20 -5.13 -1.62 1.56
C SER A 20 -5.66 -0.31 0.97
N GLY A 21 -6.98 -0.18 0.81
CA GLY A 21 -7.61 1.02 0.27
C GLY A 21 -9.11 0.83 0.08
N PRO A 22 -9.85 1.88 -0.31
CA PRO A 22 -11.28 1.80 -0.57
C PRO A 22 -11.53 1.15 -1.93
N TRP A 23 -11.32 -0.15 -2.01
CA TRP A 23 -11.49 -0.89 -3.25
C TRP A 23 -12.95 -0.83 -3.73
N PRO A 24 -13.20 -0.66 -5.05
CA PRO A 24 -14.53 -0.67 -5.59
C PRO A 24 -15.30 -1.93 -5.20
N ALA A 25 -16.47 -1.74 -4.56
CA ALA A 25 -17.35 -2.84 -4.16
C ALA A 25 -17.76 -3.73 -5.35
N LYS A 26 -17.84 -3.14 -6.56
CA LYS A 26 -18.10 -3.84 -7.81
C LYS A 26 -16.98 -3.57 -8.81
N MET A 27 -16.12 -4.56 -8.99
CA MET A 27 -15.08 -4.54 -10.01
C MET A 27 -15.65 -4.95 -11.39
N PRO A 28 -15.11 -4.41 -12.51
CA PRO A 28 -15.42 -4.91 -13.85
C PRO A 28 -15.01 -6.37 -14.04
N ASN A 29 -15.49 -7.00 -15.12
CA ASN A 29 -15.21 -8.41 -15.41
C ASN A 29 -13.70 -8.70 -15.49
N GLY A 30 -13.27 -9.74 -14.79
CA GLY A 30 -11.89 -10.23 -14.79
C GLY A 30 -11.67 -11.37 -13.80
N ARG A 31 -10.51 -12.03 -13.84
CA ARG A 31 -10.08 -12.90 -12.72
C ARG A 31 -9.52 -12.03 -11.61
N ILE A 32 -10.41 -11.57 -10.73
CA ILE A 32 -10.11 -10.62 -9.65
C ILE A 32 -9.15 -11.25 -8.64
N ILE A 33 -8.15 -10.48 -8.22
CA ILE A 33 -7.29 -10.81 -7.10
C ILE A 33 -8.03 -10.41 -5.81
N PRO A 34 -8.26 -11.36 -4.88
CA PRO A 34 -8.86 -11.08 -3.57
C PRO A 34 -8.09 -9.97 -2.84
N GLU A 35 -8.77 -9.19 -2.00
CA GLU A 35 -8.18 -7.99 -1.39
C GLU A 35 -6.96 -8.31 -0.53
N ASN A 36 -7.05 -9.38 0.27
CA ASN A 36 -5.95 -9.90 1.08
C ASN A 36 -4.77 -10.47 0.26
N GLY A 37 -4.93 -10.61 -1.07
CA GLY A 37 -3.87 -11.00 -1.99
C GLY A 37 -3.29 -9.82 -2.78
N ARG A 38 -3.83 -8.61 -2.63
CA ARG A 38 -3.33 -7.41 -3.31
C ARG A 38 -2.07 -6.93 -2.60
N HIS A 39 -1.05 -6.62 -3.41
CA HIS A 39 0.25 -6.20 -2.92
C HIS A 39 0.98 -5.40 -4.00
N ALA A 40 1.96 -4.60 -3.57
CA ALA A 40 2.96 -4.00 -4.45
C ALA A 40 4.24 -4.85 -4.40
N THR A 41 4.55 -5.56 -5.49
CA THR A 41 5.76 -6.41 -5.54
C THR A 41 7.02 -5.55 -5.57
N LEU A 42 7.98 -5.82 -4.69
CA LEU A 42 9.30 -5.19 -4.69
C LEU A 42 10.33 -6.01 -5.49
N VAL A 43 10.36 -7.33 -5.25
CA VAL A 43 11.31 -8.25 -5.88
C VAL A 43 10.65 -9.61 -6.13
N PHE A 44 10.73 -10.12 -7.36
CA PHE A 44 10.34 -11.49 -7.69
C PHE A 44 11.57 -12.40 -7.61
N LEU A 45 11.48 -13.48 -6.83
CA LEU A 45 12.61 -14.37 -6.52
C LEU A 45 12.56 -15.69 -7.30
N GLY A 46 11.47 -15.93 -8.04
CA GLY A 46 11.30 -17.14 -8.82
C GLY A 46 11.14 -18.39 -7.96
N LEU A 47 11.62 -19.53 -8.46
CA LEU A 47 11.53 -20.82 -7.78
C LEU A 47 12.71 -20.98 -6.82
N VAL A 48 12.43 -21.02 -5.52
CA VAL A 48 13.43 -21.14 -4.45
C VAL A 48 13.28 -22.49 -3.77
N GLN A 49 14.40 -23.21 -3.59
CA GLN A 49 14.42 -24.49 -2.87
C GLN A 49 14.21 -24.27 -1.37
N GLY A 50 13.54 -25.22 -0.70
CA GLY A 50 13.10 -25.08 0.69
C GLY A 50 14.23 -24.71 1.67
N GLU A 51 15.41 -25.29 1.51
CA GLU A 51 16.57 -25.04 2.38
C GLU A 51 17.05 -23.57 2.34
N ARG A 52 16.89 -22.89 1.20
CA ARG A 52 17.29 -21.48 1.03
C ARG A 52 16.27 -20.49 1.62
N LEU A 53 15.11 -20.95 2.08
CA LEU A 53 14.07 -20.08 2.63
C LEU A 53 14.53 -19.39 3.92
N LYS A 54 15.20 -20.12 4.82
CA LYS A 54 15.69 -19.56 6.08
C LYS A 54 16.78 -18.52 5.85
N GLU A 55 17.68 -18.78 4.91
CA GLU A 55 18.71 -17.83 4.48
C GLU A 55 18.05 -16.53 3.98
N LEU A 56 17.02 -16.67 3.14
CA LEU A 56 16.31 -15.53 2.56
C LEU A 56 15.67 -14.65 3.63
N VAL A 57 15.01 -15.25 4.62
CA VAL A 57 14.42 -14.51 5.75
C VAL A 57 15.52 -13.81 6.56
N GLY A 58 16.63 -14.49 6.85
CA GLY A 58 17.73 -13.93 7.64
C GLY A 58 18.49 -12.79 6.96
N MET A 59 18.57 -12.78 5.62
CA MET A 59 19.24 -11.72 4.87
C MET A 59 18.34 -10.52 4.54
N THR A 60 17.01 -10.69 4.53
CA THR A 60 16.09 -9.63 4.12
C THR A 60 16.04 -8.54 5.19
N PRO A 61 16.50 -7.31 4.92
CA PRO A 61 16.39 -6.22 5.88
C PRO A 61 14.92 -5.84 6.07
N PRO A 62 14.48 -5.45 7.28
CA PRO A 62 13.15 -4.88 7.46
C PRO A 62 13.01 -3.55 6.67
N PRO A 63 11.78 -3.11 6.37
CA PRO A 63 11.54 -1.77 5.83
C PRO A 63 12.14 -0.68 6.74
N PRO A 64 12.78 0.36 6.17
CA PRO A 64 13.39 1.44 6.95
C PRO A 64 12.38 2.49 7.45
N TRP A 65 11.09 2.33 7.15
CA TRP A 65 10.00 3.16 7.65
C TRP A 65 9.16 2.39 8.69
N PRO A 66 8.84 3.00 9.84
CA PRO A 66 8.04 2.37 10.89
C PRO A 66 6.52 2.43 10.64
N VAL A 67 6.04 3.33 9.79
CA VAL A 67 4.62 3.54 9.45
C VAL A 67 4.40 3.27 7.96
N GLY A 68 3.25 2.69 7.61
CA GLY A 68 2.89 2.38 6.23
C GLY A 68 2.85 3.65 5.38
N LEU A 69 3.09 3.50 4.08
CA LEU A 69 3.22 4.64 3.16
C LEU A 69 1.91 4.92 2.42
N GLY A 70 1.59 6.19 2.22
CA GLY A 70 0.52 6.65 1.36
C GLY A 70 0.90 6.70 -0.12
N ALA A 71 0.05 6.12 -0.96
CA ALA A 71 0.13 6.21 -2.41
C ALA A 71 -1.21 6.62 -3.03
N LEU A 72 -1.17 7.28 -4.17
CA LEU A 72 -2.34 7.57 -5.01
C LEU A 72 -2.36 6.62 -6.19
N ALA A 73 -3.48 5.92 -6.40
CA ALA A 73 -3.74 5.24 -7.66
C ALA A 73 -4.03 6.29 -8.74
N THR A 74 -3.14 6.40 -9.73
CA THR A 74 -3.20 7.48 -10.73
C THR A 74 -3.75 7.05 -12.08
N ALA A 75 -3.50 5.80 -12.47
CA ALA A 75 -3.94 5.26 -13.75
C ALA A 75 -4.10 3.73 -13.73
N PRO A 76 -4.99 3.17 -14.58
CA PRO A 76 -5.01 1.75 -14.88
C PRO A 76 -3.84 1.37 -15.80
N LEU A 77 -3.15 0.29 -15.47
CA LEU A 77 -2.05 -0.28 -16.22
C LEU A 77 -2.44 -1.64 -16.82
N LEU A 78 -2.15 -1.80 -18.11
CA LEU A 78 -2.30 -3.07 -18.84
C LEU A 78 -0.92 -3.69 -19.05
N LEU A 79 -0.63 -4.80 -18.38
CA LEU A 79 0.71 -5.38 -18.34
C LEU A 79 0.76 -6.82 -18.89
N PRO A 80 1.70 -7.14 -19.81
CA PRO A 80 2.48 -6.20 -20.63
C PRO A 80 1.59 -5.45 -21.65
N PRO A 81 2.01 -4.29 -22.18
CA PRO A 81 1.17 -3.43 -23.04
C PRO A 81 0.59 -4.13 -24.28
N GLU A 82 1.40 -4.94 -24.98
CA GLU A 82 1.01 -5.55 -26.26
C GLU A 82 0.06 -6.75 -26.08
N LYS A 83 0.21 -7.49 -24.98
CA LYS A 83 -0.62 -8.67 -24.68
C LYS A 83 -0.96 -8.69 -23.19
N PRO A 84 -1.87 -7.81 -22.74
CA PRO A 84 -2.16 -7.64 -21.32
C PRO A 84 -2.60 -8.96 -20.69
N ARG A 85 -1.90 -9.35 -19.64
CA ARG A 85 -2.22 -10.51 -18.80
C ARG A 85 -2.63 -10.10 -17.40
N CYS A 86 -2.26 -8.90 -17.00
CA CYS A 86 -2.59 -8.29 -15.74
C CYS A 86 -3.18 -6.91 -15.99
N LEU A 87 -4.20 -6.58 -15.20
CA LEU A 87 -4.67 -5.24 -15.00
C LEU A 87 -4.27 -4.82 -13.60
N SER A 88 -3.57 -3.69 -13.53
CA SER A 88 -3.02 -3.12 -12.31
C SER A 88 -3.41 -1.66 -12.18
N TRP A 89 -3.24 -1.10 -11.00
CA TRP A 89 -3.21 0.36 -10.83
C TRP A 89 -1.79 0.82 -10.59
N GLU A 90 -1.37 1.85 -11.33
CA GLU A 90 -0.16 2.60 -11.07
C GLU A 90 -0.27 3.32 -9.73
N LEU A 91 0.80 3.30 -8.94
CA LEU A 91 0.87 3.96 -7.65
C LEU A 91 1.88 5.10 -7.70
N GLU A 92 1.40 6.31 -7.46
CA GLU A 92 2.24 7.48 -7.17
C GLU A 92 2.45 7.58 -5.66
N LEU A 93 3.71 7.47 -5.22
CA LEU A 93 4.06 7.62 -3.81
C LEU A 93 4.03 9.09 -3.43
N LEU A 94 3.28 9.41 -2.38
CA LEU A 94 3.06 10.79 -1.93
C LEU A 94 3.99 11.19 -0.78
N GLU A 95 4.66 10.20 -0.18
CA GLU A 95 5.72 10.38 0.80
C GLU A 95 6.80 9.30 0.63
N ASN A 96 8.00 9.54 1.18
CA ASN A 96 9.09 8.58 1.27
C ASN A 96 9.43 7.84 -0.05
N ARG A 97 9.16 8.46 -1.20
CA ARG A 97 9.39 7.86 -2.53
C ARG A 97 10.85 7.45 -2.71
N GLU A 98 11.77 8.35 -2.42
CA GLU A 98 13.21 8.08 -2.54
C GLU A 98 13.65 6.92 -1.64
N GLN A 99 13.11 6.86 -0.42
CA GLN A 99 13.40 5.80 0.53
C GLN A 99 12.89 4.43 0.06
N LEU A 100 11.66 4.36 -0.48
CA LEU A 100 11.12 3.12 -1.05
C LEU A 100 11.94 2.65 -2.26
N PHE A 101 12.33 3.57 -3.14
CA PHE A 101 13.11 3.26 -4.33
C PHE A 101 14.52 2.77 -3.95
N ALA A 102 15.21 3.47 -3.05
CA ALA A 102 16.51 3.05 -2.54
C ALA A 102 16.43 1.68 -1.84
N TYR A 103 15.37 1.45 -1.06
CA TYR A 103 15.15 0.15 -0.42
C TYR A 103 14.94 -0.96 -1.45
N GLN A 104 14.12 -0.74 -2.47
CA GLN A 104 13.89 -1.71 -3.54
C GLN A 104 15.18 -2.04 -4.33
N GLU A 105 15.99 -1.03 -4.64
CA GLU A 105 17.30 -1.20 -5.30
C GLU A 105 18.28 -1.98 -4.43
N SER A 106 18.25 -1.75 -3.11
CA SER A 106 19.08 -2.49 -2.15
C SER A 106 18.70 -3.97 -2.10
N LEU A 107 17.39 -4.29 -2.09
CA LEU A 107 16.89 -5.66 -2.16
C LEU A 107 17.31 -6.33 -3.46
N LEU A 108 17.11 -5.68 -4.61
CA LEU A 108 17.55 -6.22 -5.91
C LEU A 108 19.06 -6.48 -5.94
N SER A 109 19.85 -5.57 -5.38
CA SER A 109 21.31 -5.72 -5.34
C SER A 109 21.73 -6.90 -4.46
N LEU A 110 21.14 -7.02 -3.26
CA LEU A 110 21.35 -8.14 -2.35
C LEU A 110 20.99 -9.47 -3.02
N PHE A 111 19.76 -9.61 -3.51
CA PHE A 111 19.28 -10.87 -4.09
C PHE A 111 19.93 -11.21 -5.43
N CYS A 112 20.47 -10.22 -6.16
CA CYS A 112 21.29 -10.47 -7.33
C CYS A 112 22.67 -11.03 -6.95
N ALA A 113 23.30 -10.51 -5.88
CA ALA A 113 24.57 -11.04 -5.39
C ALA A 113 24.45 -12.48 -4.88
N GLU A 114 23.31 -12.81 -4.26
CA GLU A 114 22.98 -14.15 -3.75
C GLU A 114 22.40 -15.10 -4.82
N GLY A 115 22.33 -14.65 -6.09
CA GLY A 115 21.89 -15.47 -7.22
C GLY A 115 20.40 -15.82 -7.25
N PHE A 116 19.55 -15.09 -6.51
CA PHE A 116 18.09 -15.22 -6.59
C PHE A 116 17.49 -14.38 -7.72
N VAL A 117 18.13 -13.26 -8.06
CA VAL A 117 17.69 -12.31 -9.09
C VAL A 117 18.73 -12.24 -10.19
N THR A 118 18.32 -12.21 -11.45
CA THR A 118 19.24 -12.07 -12.58
C THR A 118 19.68 -10.61 -12.78
N PRO A 119 20.86 -10.34 -13.37
CA PRO A 119 21.28 -8.97 -13.71
C PRO A 119 20.26 -8.24 -14.60
N ARG A 120 19.57 -8.98 -15.46
CA ARG A 120 18.49 -8.44 -16.32
C ARG A 120 17.28 -7.99 -15.51
N GLU A 121 16.90 -8.74 -14.49
CA GLU A 121 15.79 -8.34 -13.61
C GLU A 121 16.16 -7.13 -12.76
N LYS A 122 17.40 -7.10 -12.26
CA LYS A 122 17.96 -5.94 -11.54
C LYS A 122 17.95 -4.66 -12.37
N SER A 123 18.16 -4.74 -13.68
CA SER A 123 18.20 -3.56 -14.56
C SER A 123 16.82 -3.04 -14.97
N ARG A 124 15.71 -3.65 -14.53
CA ARG A 124 14.36 -3.18 -14.87
C ARG A 124 13.99 -2.00 -13.97
N HIS A 125 13.42 -0.96 -14.57
CA HIS A 125 12.85 0.14 -13.79
C HIS A 125 11.74 -0.35 -12.88
N PHE A 126 11.79 0.08 -11.62
CA PHE A 126 10.72 -0.15 -10.67
C PHE A 126 9.50 0.69 -11.03
N LEU A 127 8.38 0.02 -11.27
CA LEU A 127 7.08 0.62 -11.53
C LEU A 127 6.17 0.22 -10.38
N PRO A 128 5.95 1.06 -9.36
CA PRO A 128 5.04 0.75 -8.26
C PRO A 128 3.62 0.56 -8.79
N HIS A 129 3.06 -0.62 -8.56
CA HIS A 129 1.69 -0.93 -8.98
C HIS A 129 1.10 -2.04 -8.12
N VAL A 130 -0.23 -2.08 -8.07
CA VAL A 130 -0.99 -3.18 -7.46
C VAL A 130 -1.80 -3.90 -8.52
N THR A 131 -1.64 -5.22 -8.64
CA THR A 131 -2.44 -5.99 -9.62
C THR A 131 -3.83 -6.27 -9.04
N LEU A 132 -4.87 -5.96 -9.80
CA LEU A 132 -6.26 -6.18 -9.40
C LEU A 132 -6.94 -7.34 -10.12
N ALA A 133 -6.57 -7.59 -11.37
CA ALA A 133 -7.16 -8.67 -12.15
C ALA A 133 -6.15 -9.31 -13.10
N ARG A 134 -6.39 -10.58 -13.42
CA ARG A 134 -5.67 -11.29 -14.49
C ARG A 134 -6.61 -11.63 -15.64
N ALA A 135 -6.04 -11.69 -16.86
CA ALA A 135 -6.79 -12.00 -18.07
C ALA A 135 -7.52 -13.36 -17.94
N PRO A 136 -8.70 -13.56 -18.54
CA PRO A 136 -9.42 -12.59 -19.36
C PRO A 136 -10.04 -11.49 -18.49
N PHE A 137 -10.04 -10.25 -18.99
CA PHE A 137 -10.73 -9.08 -18.44
C PHE A 137 -11.11 -8.13 -19.58
N ASP A 138 -12.10 -7.27 -19.36
CA ASP A 138 -12.48 -6.22 -20.34
C ASP A 138 -11.75 -4.91 -20.04
N SER A 139 -10.64 -4.68 -20.73
CA SER A 139 -9.80 -3.49 -20.56
C SER A 139 -10.58 -2.18 -20.66
N SER A 140 -11.58 -2.09 -21.56
CA SER A 140 -12.33 -0.84 -21.79
C SER A 140 -13.16 -0.48 -20.56
N SER A 141 -13.88 -1.45 -19.99
CA SER A 141 -14.66 -1.25 -18.77
C SER A 141 -13.77 -0.86 -17.58
N TRP A 142 -12.59 -1.45 -17.45
CA TRP A 142 -11.65 -1.08 -16.39
C TRP A 142 -11.08 0.33 -16.54
N ILE A 143 -10.73 0.74 -17.75
CA ILE A 143 -10.23 2.10 -18.00
C ILE A 143 -11.35 3.12 -17.75
N LYS A 144 -12.55 2.86 -18.25
CA LYS A 144 -13.71 3.77 -18.07
C LYS A 144 -14.17 3.86 -16.62
N GLY A 145 -14.10 2.75 -15.87
CA GLY A 145 -14.51 2.67 -14.48
C GLY A 145 -13.44 3.11 -13.48
N PHE A 146 -12.25 3.47 -13.94
CA PHE A 146 -11.17 3.90 -13.05
C PHE A 146 -11.51 5.23 -12.38
N THR A 147 -11.28 5.28 -11.08
CA THR A 147 -11.31 6.50 -10.28
C THR A 147 -10.05 6.55 -9.44
N LYS A 148 -9.47 7.75 -9.30
CA LYS A 148 -8.32 7.94 -8.40
C LYS A 148 -8.74 7.60 -6.98
N GLN A 149 -7.85 6.95 -6.25
CA GLN A 149 -8.07 6.61 -4.85
C GLN A 149 -6.75 6.39 -4.12
N PHE A 150 -6.73 6.65 -2.82
CA PHE A 150 -5.57 6.38 -2.01
C PHE A 150 -5.43 4.89 -1.72
N ILE A 151 -4.19 4.43 -1.69
CA ILE A 151 -3.77 3.08 -1.35
C ILE A 151 -2.69 3.20 -0.28
N THR A 152 -2.81 2.44 0.80
CA THR A 152 -1.76 2.29 1.81
C THR A 152 -0.85 1.14 1.43
N LEU A 153 0.46 1.32 1.59
CA LEU A 153 1.47 0.28 1.52
C LEU A 153 1.92 -0.08 2.94
N GLY A 154 1.51 -1.26 3.41
CA GLY A 154 1.69 -1.71 4.78
C GLY A 154 2.91 -2.59 4.99
N SER A 155 2.70 -3.70 5.70
CA SER A 155 3.74 -4.65 6.07
C SER A 155 4.45 -5.23 4.84
N LEU A 156 5.75 -5.49 4.97
CA LEU A 156 6.47 -6.26 3.97
C LEU A 156 6.26 -7.75 4.25
N HIS A 157 6.00 -8.51 3.20
CA HIS A 157 5.90 -9.96 3.31
C HIS A 157 6.79 -10.66 2.29
N LEU A 158 7.32 -11.80 2.72
CA LEU A 158 7.78 -12.84 1.83
C LEU A 158 6.58 -13.71 1.48
N TYR A 159 6.10 -13.64 0.25
CA TYR A 159 4.96 -14.40 -0.21
C TYR A 159 5.38 -15.67 -0.95
N GLU A 160 4.57 -16.71 -0.80
CA GLU A 160 4.51 -17.86 -1.70
C GLU A 160 3.37 -17.68 -2.71
N SER A 161 3.65 -17.88 -3.99
CA SER A 161 2.64 -17.95 -5.05
C SER A 161 2.16 -19.39 -5.26
N LEU A 162 0.91 -19.66 -4.89
CA LEU A 162 0.28 -20.98 -5.01
C LEU A 162 -0.35 -21.25 -6.39
N GLY A 163 -0.20 -20.30 -7.32
CA GLY A 163 -0.93 -20.30 -8.59
C GLY A 163 -2.32 -19.68 -8.47
N GLY A 164 -2.99 -19.48 -9.60
CA GLY A 164 -4.37 -18.95 -9.62
C GLY A 164 -4.57 -17.57 -8.96
N SER A 165 -3.52 -16.75 -8.87
CA SER A 165 -3.51 -15.47 -8.12
C SER A 165 -3.70 -15.60 -6.60
N THR A 166 -3.46 -16.77 -6.03
CA THR A 166 -3.44 -16.98 -4.58
C THR A 166 -2.02 -16.81 -4.06
N TYR A 167 -1.89 -16.02 -3.00
CA TYR A 167 -0.62 -15.77 -2.32
C TYR A 167 -0.77 -16.00 -0.82
N THR A 168 0.29 -16.47 -0.18
CA THR A 168 0.32 -16.69 1.27
C THR A 168 1.59 -16.10 1.85
N PRO A 169 1.51 -15.22 2.88
CA PRO A 169 2.71 -14.73 3.55
C PRO A 169 3.38 -15.88 4.31
N LEU A 170 4.67 -16.09 4.03
CA LEU A 170 5.53 -17.03 4.75
C LEU A 170 6.25 -16.36 5.93
N HIS A 171 6.58 -15.08 5.76
CA HIS A 171 7.20 -14.25 6.78
C HIS A 171 6.76 -12.80 6.59
N SER A 172 6.70 -12.04 7.68
CA SER A 172 6.21 -10.66 7.69
C SER A 172 7.14 -9.78 8.50
N TRP A 173 7.52 -8.64 7.93
CA TRP A 173 8.16 -7.54 8.63
C TRP A 173 7.10 -6.47 8.86
N PRO A 174 6.53 -6.40 10.08
CA PRO A 174 5.37 -5.57 10.35
C PRO A 174 5.74 -4.08 10.26
N VAL A 175 4.79 -3.30 9.76
CA VAL A 175 4.84 -1.84 9.73
C VAL A 175 3.55 -1.34 10.40
N ILE A 176 3.63 -0.25 11.16
CA ILE A 176 2.48 0.32 11.85
C ILE A 176 1.50 0.88 10.81
N ALA A 177 0.21 0.57 10.95
CA ALA A 177 -0.81 1.12 10.06
C ALA A 177 -0.91 2.66 10.22
N PRO A 178 -0.95 3.43 9.11
CA PRO A 178 -1.00 4.89 9.15
C PRO A 178 -2.31 5.43 9.72
N ALA A 179 -3.39 4.68 9.60
CA ALA A 179 -4.69 4.97 10.19
C ALA A 179 -5.31 3.71 10.75
N GLN A 180 -6.00 3.83 11.88
CA GLN A 180 -6.77 2.76 12.49
C GLN A 180 -8.05 3.35 13.08
N GLU A 181 -9.20 2.88 12.59
CA GLU A 181 -10.49 3.24 13.17
C GLU A 181 -10.56 2.74 14.63
N MET A 182 -11.10 3.57 15.51
CA MET A 182 -11.26 3.26 16.92
C MET A 182 -12.73 3.36 17.34
N ASN A 183 -13.13 2.51 18.29
CA ASN A 183 -14.42 2.65 18.94
C ASN A 183 -14.39 3.91 19.81
N HIS A 184 -15.19 4.90 19.44
CA HIS A 184 -15.33 6.15 20.19
C HIS A 184 -16.82 6.46 20.39
N THR A 185 -17.15 7.36 21.31
CA THR A 185 -18.54 7.82 21.51
C THR A 185 -19.02 8.79 20.43
N ALA A 186 -18.09 9.33 19.64
CA ALA A 186 -18.38 10.12 18.44
C ALA A 186 -18.69 9.19 17.26
N ASP A 187 -19.26 9.75 16.19
CA ASP A 187 -19.69 8.96 15.04
C ASP A 187 -18.53 8.24 14.34
N LEU A 188 -17.38 8.90 14.18
CA LEU A 188 -16.16 8.31 13.62
C LEU A 188 -14.91 8.84 14.34
N ALA A 189 -13.94 7.95 14.56
CA ALA A 189 -12.66 8.30 15.18
C ALA A 189 -11.53 7.40 14.69
N PHE A 190 -10.32 7.95 14.63
CA PHE A 190 -9.13 7.24 14.14
C PHE A 190 -7.89 7.56 14.98
N TYR A 191 -7.03 6.56 15.17
CA TYR A 191 -5.62 6.80 15.43
C TYR A 191 -4.89 7.04 14.11
N ILE A 192 -4.41 8.26 13.90
CA ILE A 192 -3.59 8.66 12.76
C ILE A 192 -2.12 8.68 13.18
N ARG A 193 -1.25 8.06 12.40
CA ARG A 193 0.17 7.90 12.75
C ARG A 193 1.04 8.35 11.59
N GLY A 194 2.17 8.99 11.88
CA GLY A 194 3.07 9.51 10.85
C GLY A 194 4.42 9.88 11.43
N GLN A 195 5.43 10.09 10.57
CA GLN A 195 6.77 10.51 11.01
C GLN A 195 6.99 12.03 10.97
N SER A 196 6.00 12.77 10.47
CA SER A 196 5.98 14.23 10.41
C SER A 196 4.54 14.73 10.40
N ILE A 197 4.36 16.04 10.57
CA ILE A 197 3.05 16.68 10.42
C ILE A 197 2.48 16.45 9.01
N GLN A 198 3.31 16.52 7.96
CA GLN A 198 2.86 16.28 6.58
C GLN A 198 2.38 14.83 6.38
N SER A 199 3.08 13.85 6.95
CA SER A 199 2.66 12.44 6.93
C SER A 199 1.35 12.23 7.69
N LEU A 200 1.18 12.86 8.87
CA LEU A 200 -0.09 12.85 9.60
C LEU A 200 -1.23 13.45 8.77
N THR A 201 -1.02 14.58 8.09
CA THR A 201 -2.02 15.22 7.24
C THR A 201 -2.45 14.29 6.11
N LEU A 202 -1.49 13.68 5.41
CA LEU A 202 -1.75 12.72 4.34
C LEU A 202 -2.56 11.52 4.87
N HIS A 203 -2.12 10.90 5.97
CA HIS A 203 -2.75 9.72 6.54
C HIS A 203 -4.15 9.97 7.09
N ALA A 204 -4.37 11.13 7.71
CA ALA A 204 -5.69 11.57 8.13
C ALA A 204 -6.64 11.73 6.92
N PHE A 205 -6.18 12.42 5.88
CA PHE A 205 -6.97 12.58 4.66
C PHE A 205 -7.25 11.23 3.98
N MET A 206 -6.28 10.34 3.93
CA MET A 206 -6.44 8.97 3.43
C MET A 206 -7.52 8.21 4.20
N ALA A 207 -7.53 8.30 5.54
CA ALA A 207 -8.55 7.65 6.37
C ALA A 207 -9.97 8.13 6.01
N LEU A 208 -10.15 9.44 5.84
CA LEU A 208 -11.43 10.03 5.39
C LEU A 208 -11.82 9.54 4.00
N THR A 209 -10.89 9.48 3.05
CA THR A 209 -11.18 8.92 1.71
C THR A 209 -11.47 7.42 1.75
N GLY A 210 -10.99 6.70 2.76
CA GLY A 210 -11.35 5.31 3.01
C GLY A 210 -12.83 5.14 3.33
N VAL A 211 -13.40 6.10 4.06
CA VAL A 211 -14.83 6.16 4.40
C VAL A 211 -15.64 6.76 3.24
N HIS A 212 -15.14 7.83 2.61
CA HIS A 212 -15.81 8.52 1.52
C HIS A 212 -14.86 8.78 0.33
N PRO A 213 -14.72 7.83 -0.60
CA PRO A 213 -13.75 7.89 -1.70
C PRO A 213 -13.80 9.15 -2.57
N PRO A 214 -14.97 9.75 -2.89
CA PRO A 214 -15.04 10.97 -3.68
C PRO A 214 -14.23 12.16 -3.12
N LEU A 215 -13.97 12.19 -1.81
CA LEU A 215 -13.17 13.24 -1.16
C LEU A 215 -11.76 13.38 -1.76
N VAL A 216 -11.21 12.33 -2.40
CA VAL A 216 -9.91 12.37 -3.11
C VAL A 216 -9.79 13.54 -4.12
N ARG A 217 -10.89 14.04 -4.68
CA ARG A 217 -10.89 15.19 -5.61
C ARG A 217 -10.53 16.51 -4.94
N TYR A 218 -10.67 16.58 -3.62
CA TYR A 218 -10.46 17.75 -2.78
C TYR A 218 -9.14 17.67 -2.00
N MET A 219 -8.20 16.92 -2.54
CA MET A 219 -6.89 16.68 -1.95
C MET A 219 -6.19 17.97 -1.48
N PRO A 220 -5.85 18.09 -0.19
CA PRO A 220 -5.18 19.28 0.32
C PRO A 220 -3.70 19.35 -0.10
N PRO A 221 -3.08 20.54 -0.13
CA PRO A 221 -1.64 20.70 -0.32
C PRO A 221 -0.86 20.35 0.96
N TRP A 222 -0.82 19.07 1.35
CA TRP A 222 -0.26 18.63 2.64
C TRP A 222 1.23 18.96 2.84
N SER A 223 1.99 19.20 1.77
CA SER A 223 3.42 19.53 1.85
C SER A 223 3.70 20.86 2.55
N GLU A 224 2.70 21.73 2.64
CA GLU A 224 2.79 23.08 3.22
C GLU A 224 2.32 23.14 4.69
N VAL A 225 1.91 22.01 5.26
CA VAL A 225 1.37 21.95 6.62
C VAL A 225 2.49 21.80 7.64
N GLU A 226 2.59 22.74 8.58
CA GLU A 226 3.69 22.82 9.54
C GLU A 226 3.29 22.50 10.98
N SER A 227 2.01 22.65 11.32
CA SER A 227 1.49 22.40 12.66
C SER A 227 0.21 21.53 12.66
N LEU A 228 -0.19 21.09 13.85
CA LEU A 228 -1.42 20.32 14.03
C LEU A 228 -2.67 21.18 13.77
N ASP A 229 -2.65 22.46 14.15
CA ASP A 229 -3.75 23.39 13.86
C ASP A 229 -3.88 23.62 12.35
N ASP A 230 -2.76 23.78 11.64
CA ASP A 230 -2.75 23.89 10.18
C ASP A 230 -3.30 22.62 9.53
N LEU A 231 -2.92 21.44 10.05
CA LEU A 231 -3.42 20.16 9.57
C LEU A 231 -4.94 20.11 9.66
N ILE A 232 -5.50 20.43 10.83
CA ILE A 232 -6.95 20.42 11.07
C ILE A 232 -7.65 21.42 10.17
N ALA A 233 -7.12 22.65 10.06
CA ALA A 233 -7.65 23.68 9.18
C ALA A 233 -7.63 23.23 7.70
N CYS A 234 -6.53 22.60 7.27
CA CYS A 234 -6.34 22.12 5.91
C CYS A 234 -7.35 21.01 5.54
N ILE A 235 -7.53 20.03 6.42
CA ILE A 235 -8.50 18.94 6.19
C ILE A 235 -9.94 19.47 6.20
N ASN A 236 -10.29 20.34 7.16
CA ASN A 236 -11.62 20.96 7.20
C ASN A 236 -11.91 21.83 5.98
N HIS A 237 -10.89 22.48 5.42
CA HIS A 237 -11.03 23.22 4.17
C HIS A 237 -11.41 22.28 3.01
N SER A 238 -10.76 21.13 2.88
CA SER A 238 -11.12 20.12 1.87
C SER A 238 -12.54 19.58 2.06
N VAL A 239 -12.93 19.26 3.31
CA VAL A 239 -14.29 18.81 3.65
C VAL A 239 -15.33 19.87 3.29
N SER A 240 -15.09 21.13 3.67
CA SER A 240 -15.99 22.25 3.38
C SER A 240 -16.14 22.49 1.88
N ARG A 241 -15.05 22.41 1.11
CA ARG A 241 -15.09 22.55 -0.35
C ARG A 241 -15.92 21.44 -0.99
N MET A 242 -15.73 20.20 -0.54
CA MET A 242 -16.54 19.09 -1.00
C MET A 242 -18.02 19.30 -0.66
N ASP A 243 -18.34 19.72 0.56
CA ASP A 243 -19.71 19.92 1.00
C ASP A 243 -20.46 20.96 0.15
N ILE A 244 -19.79 22.07 -0.17
CA ILE A 244 -20.34 23.13 -1.02
C ILE A 244 -20.63 22.63 -2.44
N GLU A 245 -19.77 21.77 -3.00
CA GLU A 245 -19.83 21.37 -4.41
C GLU A 245 -20.67 20.11 -4.66
N GLU A 246 -20.53 19.09 -3.81
CA GLU A 246 -21.13 17.75 -4.00
C GLU A 246 -21.93 17.25 -2.78
N GLY A 247 -21.82 17.93 -1.63
CA GLY A 247 -22.30 17.46 -0.33
C GLY A 247 -21.32 16.48 0.32
N SER A 248 -21.01 16.71 1.60
CA SER A 248 -20.04 15.89 2.36
C SER A 248 -20.76 15.09 3.45
N PRO A 249 -20.40 13.81 3.67
CA PRO A 249 -20.86 13.08 4.85
C PRO A 249 -20.12 13.49 6.13
N PHE A 250 -19.11 14.37 6.02
CA PHE A 250 -18.35 14.88 7.15
C PHE A 250 -18.68 16.36 7.34
N LYS A 251 -18.97 16.75 8.59
CA LYS A 251 -19.17 18.15 9.00
C LYS A 251 -17.86 18.82 9.39
N ALA A 252 -17.05 18.13 10.18
CA ALA A 252 -15.77 18.66 10.66
C ALA A 252 -14.83 17.54 11.11
N VAL A 253 -13.54 17.83 11.06
CA VAL A 253 -12.49 17.08 11.74
C VAL A 253 -12.03 17.90 12.92
N SER A 254 -11.97 17.27 14.07
CA SER A 254 -11.48 17.86 15.30
C SER A 254 -10.42 16.96 15.92
N TYR A 255 -9.76 17.55 16.90
CA TYR A 255 -8.64 16.96 17.58
C TYR A 255 -9.01 16.72 19.06
N HIS A 256 -8.61 15.57 19.59
CA HIS A 256 -8.79 15.23 20.98
C HIS A 256 -7.44 14.78 21.60
N GLY A 257 -7.02 15.39 22.71
CA GLY A 257 -5.86 14.96 23.51
C GLY A 257 -4.57 15.78 23.34
N GLU A 258 -3.41 15.14 23.45
CA GLU A 258 -2.06 15.68 23.12
C GLU A 258 -1.47 14.84 21.97
N LEU A 259 -0.71 15.44 21.04
CA LEU A 259 -0.01 14.70 19.99
C LEU A 259 1.02 13.78 20.67
N LYS A 260 0.80 12.47 20.58
CA LYS A 260 1.64 11.50 21.28
C LYS A 260 2.86 11.18 20.44
N THR A 261 4.03 11.08 21.07
CA THR A 261 5.21 10.50 20.44
C THR A 261 5.29 9.02 20.80
N LEU A 262 5.04 8.16 19.82
CA LEU A 262 5.40 6.76 19.87
C LEU A 262 6.92 6.62 19.66
N GLY A 263 7.52 5.53 20.13
CA GLY A 263 8.95 5.27 19.92
C GLY A 263 9.35 5.31 18.43
N ASN A 264 10.66 5.46 18.16
CA ASN A 264 11.22 5.55 16.80
C ASN A 264 10.78 6.78 15.99
N GLY A 265 10.42 7.88 16.66
CA GLY A 265 10.07 9.14 15.99
C GLY A 265 8.72 9.09 15.27
N VAL A 266 7.80 8.25 15.73
CA VAL A 266 6.44 8.18 15.20
C VAL A 266 5.53 9.06 16.05
N PHE A 267 4.71 9.88 15.41
CA PHE A 267 3.65 10.64 16.07
C PHE A 267 2.31 9.90 15.94
N GLU A 268 1.45 10.03 16.94
CA GLU A 268 0.08 9.53 16.94
C GLU A 268 -0.89 10.64 17.35
N TRP A 269 -1.91 10.82 16.54
CA TRP A 269 -3.01 11.76 16.74
C TRP A 269 -4.34 11.00 16.80
N GLU A 270 -5.14 11.29 17.82
CA GLU A 270 -6.55 10.88 17.90
C GLU A 270 -7.45 11.87 17.15
N MET A 271 -7.81 11.51 15.92
CA MET A 271 -8.67 12.29 15.03
C MET A 271 -10.12 11.93 15.28
N ILE A 272 -10.96 12.93 15.54
CA ILE A 272 -12.42 12.77 15.65
C ILE A 272 -13.07 13.41 14.42
N VAL A 273 -14.07 12.74 13.87
CA VAL A 273 -14.78 13.19 12.68
C VAL A 273 -16.27 13.27 13.00
N ASP A 274 -16.82 14.48 12.88
CA ASP A 274 -18.25 14.73 12.98
C ASP A 274 -18.90 14.42 11.62
N VAL A 275 -19.96 13.61 11.61
CA VAL A 275 -20.71 13.24 10.39
C VAL A 275 -22.09 13.90 10.35
#